data_AF-A0A7X1KK50-F1
#
_entry.id   AF-A0A7X1KK50-F1
#
_cell.length_a   1.000
_cell.length_b   1.000
_cell.length_c   1.000
_cell.angle_alpha   90.00
_cell.angle_beta   90.00
_cell.angle_gamma   90.00
#
_symmetry.space_group_name_H-M   'P 1'
#
loop_
_entity.id
_entity.type
_entity.pdbx_description
1 polymer ?
#
loop_
_entity_poly.entity_id
_entity_poly.type
_entity_poly.pdbx_seq_one_letter_code
_entity_poly.pdbx_strand_id
1 'polypeptide(L)' 'MIALVKALIPGAFLSWIISTFIGTRGGSGGLLHIQHFNVQGTEIYGSWTLFIIGTAIAWALLMMME' A
#
# COMPACT_ATOMS: atom_id res chain seq x y z
N MET A 1 16.70 3.83 12.76
CA MET A 1 16.67 4.34 11.36
C MET A 1 16.57 3.21 10.32
N ILE A 2 17.32 2.11 10.44
CA ILE A 2 17.23 0.97 9.50
C ILE A 2 15.85 0.29 9.49
N ALA A 3 15.15 0.23 10.63
CA ALA A 3 13.81 -0.37 10.74
C ALA A 3 12.75 0.29 9.84
N LEU A 4 12.76 1.63 9.72
CA LEU A 4 11.79 2.35 8.88
C LEU A 4 12.01 2.03 7.40
N VAL A 5 13.28 1.96 6.95
CA VAL A 5 13.61 1.60 5.57
C VAL A 5 13.19 0.17 5.27
N LYS A 6 13.41 -0.76 6.22
CA LYS A 6 12.94 -2.15 6.10
C LYS A 6 11.42 -2.25 6.02
N ALA A 7 10.69 -1.36 6.69
CA ALA A 7 9.24 -1.31 6.69
C ALA A 7 8.62 -0.83 5.36
N LEU A 8 9.38 -0.12 4.52
CA LEU A 8 8.90 0.36 3.21
C LEU A 8 8.55 -0.80 2.27
N ILE A 9 9.32 -1.89 2.31
CA ILE A 9 9.09 -3.06 1.45
C ILE A 9 7.74 -3.73 1.74
N PRO A 10 7.45 -4.19 2.98
CA PRO A 10 6.15 -4.77 3.29
C PRO A 10 5.02 -3.74 3.17
N GLY A 11 5.25 -2.47 3.47
CA GLY A 11 4.26 -1.40 3.29
C GLY A 11 3.87 -1.19 1.82
N ALA A 12 4.85 -1.15 0.91
CA ALA A 12 4.62 -1.07 -0.54
C ALA A 12 3.88 -2.31 -1.06
N PHE A 13 4.32 -3.49 -0.65
CA PHE A 13 3.73 -4.75 -1.08
C PHE A 13 2.27 -4.87 -0.65
N LEU A 14 1.98 -4.56 0.62
CA LEU A 14 0.63 -4.60 1.17
C LEU A 14 -0.28 -3.57 0.50
N SER A 15 0.21 -2.35 0.28
CA SER A 15 -0.53 -1.30 -0.44
C SER A 15 -0.91 -1.74 -1.85
N TRP A 16 0.03 -2.33 -2.59
CA TRP A 16 -0.21 -2.75 -3.96
C TRP A 16 -1.20 -3.91 -4.05
N ILE A 17 -1.09 -4.91 -3.17
CA ILE A 17 -2.05 -6.02 -3.10
C ILE A 17 -3.46 -5.50 -2.81
N ILE A 18 -3.62 -4.72 -1.74
CA ILE A 18 -4.95 -4.28 -1.30
C ILE A 18 -5.59 -3.34 -2.35
N SER A 19 -4.82 -2.39 -2.89
CA SER A 19 -5.33 -1.48 -3.91
C SER A 19 -5.75 -2.23 -5.18
N THR A 20 -5.01 -3.25 -5.60
CA THR A 20 -5.38 -4.09 -6.76
C THR A 20 -6.67 -4.88 -6.50
N PHE A 21 -6.82 -5.51 -5.33
CA PHE A 21 -8.03 -6.27 -4.99
C PHE A 21 -9.28 -5.39 -4.85
N ILE A 22 -9.16 -4.19 -4.30
CA ILE A 22 -10.30 -3.27 -4.14
C ILE A 22 -10.62 -2.58 -5.48
N GLY A 23 -9.60 -2.14 -6.19
CA GLY A 23 -9.74 -1.41 -7.45
C GLY A 23 -10.35 -2.26 -8.57
N THR A 24 -10.00 -3.54 -8.66
CA THR A 24 -10.61 -4.49 -9.61
C THR A 24 -12.11 -4.69 -9.38
N ARG A 25 -12.64 -4.37 -8.19
CA ARG A 25 -14.08 -4.42 -7.87
C ARG A 25 -14.81 -3.10 -8.17
N GLY A 26 -14.14 -2.14 -8.81
CA GLY A 26 -14.71 -0.82 -9.13
C GLY A 26 -14.87 0.11 -7.92
N GLY A 27 -14.33 -0.26 -6.75
CA GLY A 27 -14.38 0.56 -5.55
C GLY A 27 -13.26 1.61 -5.54
N SER A 28 -13.60 2.88 -5.30
CA SER A 28 -12.60 3.95 -5.09
C SER A 28 -11.84 3.82 -3.77
N GLY A 29 -12.21 2.85 -2.92
CA GLY A 29 -11.63 2.63 -1.60
C GLY A 29 -11.99 3.70 -0.56
N GLY A 30 -12.84 4.67 -0.88
CA GLY A 30 -13.26 5.72 0.06
C GLY A 30 -12.07 6.43 0.70
N LEU A 31 -11.89 6.24 2.01
CA LEU A 31 -10.77 6.78 2.78
C LEU A 31 -9.39 6.26 2.30
N LEU A 32 -9.36 5.10 1.65
CA LEU A 32 -8.14 4.50 1.09
C LEU A 32 -7.69 5.17 -0.19
N HIS A 33 -8.49 6.07 -0.79
CA HIS A 33 -8.18 6.86 -1.98
C HIS A 33 -7.35 6.08 -3.02
N ILE A 34 -7.99 5.12 -3.68
CA ILE A 34 -7.32 4.27 -4.66
C ILE A 34 -7.16 5.04 -5.97
N GLN A 35 -5.91 5.26 -6.36
CA GLN A 35 -5.58 5.79 -7.67
C GLN A 35 -5.59 4.67 -8.71
N HIS A 36 -6.27 4.94 -9.82
CA HIS A 36 -6.33 4.07 -10.98
C HIS A 36 -5.44 4.62 -12.09
N PHE A 37 -4.51 3.80 -12.57
CA PHE A 37 -3.61 4.14 -13.66
C PHE A 37 -3.77 3.11 -14.78
N ASN A 38 -4.23 3.55 -15.94
CA ASN A 38 -4.27 2.71 -17.14
C ASN A 38 -2.96 2.92 -17.92
N VAL A 39 -2.16 1.87 -18.07
CA VAL A 39 -0.91 1.90 -18.84
C VAL A 39 -0.96 0.84 -19.92
N GLN A 40 -1.04 1.27 -21.19
CA GLN A 40 -1.10 0.38 -22.36
C GLN A 40 -2.21 -0.69 -22.27
N GLY A 41 -3.36 -0.36 -21.68
CA GLY A 41 -4.46 -1.30 -21.48
C GLY A 41 -4.32 -2.22 -20.26
N THR A 42 -3.25 -2.06 -19.47
CA THR A 42 -3.11 -2.71 -18.16
C THR A 42 -3.57 -1.76 -17.06
N GLU A 43 -4.52 -2.22 -16.24
CA GLU A 43 -5.00 -1.46 -15.09
C GLU A 43 -4.08 -1.67 -13.88
N ILE A 44 -3.50 -0.58 -13.39
CA ILE A 44 -2.64 -0.53 -12.21
C ILE A 44 -3.37 0.25 -11.14
N TYR A 45 -3.46 -0.34 -9.95
CA TYR A 45 -4.06 0.30 -8.79
C TYR A 45 -2.98 0.62 -7.77
N GLY A 46 -3.06 1.81 -7.20
CA GLY A 46 -2.17 2.27 -6.14
C GLY A 46 -2.93 3.04 -5.08
N SER A 47 -2.36 3.14 -3.88
CA SER A 47 -2.88 4.00 -2.82
C SER A 47 -1.76 4.51 -1.94
N TRP A 48 -1.58 5.83 -1.93
CA TRP A 48 -0.65 6.49 -1.01
C TRP A 48 -1.07 6.32 0.45
N THR A 49 -2.38 6.34 0.74
CA THR A 49 -2.90 6.16 2.10
C THR A 49 -2.58 4.77 2.63
N LEU A 50 -2.82 3.71 1.84
CA LEU A 50 -2.48 2.33 2.21
C LEU A 50 -0.98 2.15 2.37
N PHE A 51 -0.17 2.80 1.53
CA PHE A 51 1.28 2.73 1.63
C PHE A 51 1.79 3.32 2.95
N ILE A 52 1.31 4.51 3.32
CA ILE A 52 1.75 5.18 4.56
C ILE A 52 1.29 4.37 5.78
N ILE A 53 0.01 3.96 5.82
CA ILE A 53 -0.54 3.17 6.93
C ILE A 53 0.17 1.81 7.05
N GLY A 54 0.34 1.10 5.93
CA GLY A 54 1.02 -0.19 5.89
C GLY A 54 2.48 -0.09 6.34
N THR A 55 3.19 0.96 5.90
CA THR A 55 4.57 1.23 6.32
C THR A 55 4.63 1.56 7.81
N ALA A 56 3.71 2.38 8.33
CA ALA A 56 3.67 2.72 9.75
C ALA A 56 3.41 1.48 10.63
N ILE A 57 2.49 0.61 10.21
CA ILE A 57 2.22 -0.66 10.91
C ILE A 57 3.44 -1.59 10.85
N ALA A 58 4.03 -1.78 9.66
CA ALA A 58 5.21 -2.62 9.50
C ALA A 58 6.40 -2.10 10.32
N TRP A 59 6.58 -0.78 10.38
CA TRP A 59 7.61 -0.15 11.19
C TRP A 59 7.36 -0.35 12.68
N ALA A 60 6.11 -0.15 13.15
CA ALA A 60 5.75 -0.40 14.55
C ALA A 60 6.00 -1.85 14.96
N LEU A 61 5.67 -2.81 14.10
CA LEU A 61 5.94 -4.24 14.33
C LEU A 61 7.45 -4.52 14.41
N LEU A 62 8.25 -3.95 13.50
CA LEU A 62 9.71 -4.10 13.55
C LEU A 62 10.30 -3.48 14.83
N MET A 63 9.80 -2.32 15.25
CA MET A 63 10.22 -1.69 16.51
C MET A 63 9.85 -2.51 17.75
N MET A 64 8.81 -3.34 17.69
CA MET A 64 8.44 -4.26 18.78
C MET A 64 9.29 -5.54 18.78
N MET A 65 9.97 -5.85 17.67
CA MET A 65 10.81 -7.04 17.52
C MET A 65 12.30 -6.75 17.76
N GLU A 66 12.71 -5.48 17.69
CA GLU A 66 14.03 -4.99 18.10
C GLU A 66 14.14 -4.87 19.63
#